data_AF-A0A9Q8INQ2-F1
#
_entry.id   AF-A0A9Q8INQ2-F1
#
_cell.length_a   1.000
_cell.length_b   1.000
_cell.length_c   1.000
_cell.angle_alpha   90.00
_cell.angle_beta   90.00
_cell.angle_gamma   90.00
#
_symmetry.space_group_name_H-M   'P 1'
#
loop_
_entity.id
_entity.type
_entity.pdbx_description
1 polymer ?
#
loop_
_entity_poly.entity_id
_entity_poly.type
_entity_poly.pdbx_seq_one_letter_code
_entity_poly.pdbx_strand_id
1 'polypeptide(L)'
;MKFNLKKLSVISLSALLFSTSVLTTNIDAKSNNANKYPKEKVTLAKSLTKRFAKDGYVYRLYATKYTKDSDGPYVTVKSKNKTDYKVKSIVELSGTTGISYANLVSKKGKKVTVDLLNGFYNKNKNIKSLKKIVQLENKIYKADKKNNKEMKKLYKMVKNVKSSKDRKIALTSYYQLNNYLKNPKNGVPSLLVGESEF
;
A
#
# COMPACT_ATOMS: atom_id res chain seq x y z
N MET A 1 31.52 59.51 -16.37
CA MET A 1 31.16 58.35 -17.24
C MET A 1 31.89 58.53 -18.56
N LYS A 2 32.94 57.76 -18.82
CA LYS A 2 33.77 57.83 -20.04
C LYS A 2 33.87 56.40 -20.59
N PHE A 3 33.23 56.13 -21.72
CA PHE A 3 33.39 54.88 -22.45
C PHE A 3 34.61 54.99 -23.34
N ASN A 4 35.50 53.99 -23.26
CA ASN A 4 36.70 53.90 -24.09
C ASN A 4 36.64 52.54 -24.82
N LEU A 5 35.97 52.53 -25.97
CA LEU A 5 35.97 51.42 -26.93
C LEU A 5 37.21 51.57 -27.80
N LYS A 6 38.29 50.85 -27.48
CA LYS A 6 39.45 50.74 -28.34
C LYS A 6 39.52 49.36 -28.97
N LYS A 7 39.35 49.39 -30.30
CA LYS A 7 39.93 48.53 -31.33
C LYS A 7 39.21 47.20 -31.60
N LEU A 8 38.28 47.29 -32.55
CA LEU A 8 38.16 46.30 -33.61
C LEU A 8 39.50 46.19 -34.35
N SER A 9 40.01 44.97 -34.48
CA SER A 9 40.83 44.59 -35.62
C SER A 9 40.25 43.31 -36.19
N VAL A 10 39.78 43.43 -37.42
CA VAL A 10 39.12 42.40 -38.21
C VAL A 10 40.19 41.64 -39.01
N ILE A 11 39.89 40.37 -39.29
CA ILE A 11 40.40 39.53 -40.40
C ILE A 11 41.73 38.80 -40.18
N SER A 12 41.66 37.49 -39.93
CA SER A 12 42.27 36.52 -40.84
C SER A 12 41.43 35.24 -40.95
N LEU A 13 40.85 35.10 -42.13
CA LEU A 13 40.12 33.96 -42.64
C LEU A 13 41.10 32.82 -42.90
N SER A 14 41.11 31.78 -42.06
CA SER A 14 41.67 30.47 -42.41
C SER A 14 40.56 29.44 -42.28
N ALA A 15 39.85 29.30 -43.40
CA ALA A 15 38.98 28.18 -43.65
C ALA A 15 39.80 26.89 -43.77
N LEU A 16 39.08 25.80 -43.52
CA LEU A 16 39.26 24.47 -44.11
C LEU A 16 40.17 23.47 -43.38
N LEU A 17 39.49 22.36 -43.04
CA LEU A 17 39.96 20.98 -42.91
C LEU A 17 40.52 20.61 -41.56
N PHE A 18 39.64 20.14 -40.66
CA PHE A 18 39.68 18.74 -40.25
C PHE A 18 38.25 18.27 -39.96
N SER A 19 37.63 17.79 -41.03
CA SER A 19 36.59 16.77 -40.98
C SER A 19 37.17 15.50 -40.34
N THR A 20 37.30 15.49 -39.02
CA THR A 20 37.33 14.23 -38.28
C THR A 20 35.88 13.89 -38.00
N SER A 21 35.43 12.84 -38.68
CA SER A 21 34.18 12.14 -38.46
C SER A 21 33.78 12.25 -36.99
N VAL A 22 32.75 13.05 -36.73
CA VAL A 22 31.94 12.86 -35.52
C VAL A 22 31.64 11.38 -35.53
N LEU A 23 32.11 10.69 -34.49
CA LEU A 23 31.70 9.34 -34.17
C LEU A 23 30.18 9.38 -34.05
N THR A 24 29.50 9.23 -35.18
CA THR A 24 28.15 8.69 -35.22
C THR A 24 28.35 7.24 -34.86
N THR A 25 28.56 6.99 -33.57
CA THR A 25 27.97 5.80 -32.99
C THR A 25 26.48 6.01 -33.16
N ASN A 26 25.98 5.71 -34.36
CA ASN A 26 24.71 5.04 -34.51
C ASN A 26 24.88 3.71 -33.79
N ILE A 27 24.92 3.78 -32.46
CA ILE A 27 24.23 2.81 -31.66
C ILE A 27 22.79 3.10 -32.06
N ASP A 28 22.39 2.50 -33.19
CA ASP A 28 21.07 1.93 -33.30
C ASP A 28 20.99 1.03 -32.07
N ALA A 29 20.57 1.63 -30.95
CA ALA A 29 19.91 0.91 -29.91
C ALA A 29 18.67 0.37 -30.62
N LYS A 30 18.85 -0.75 -31.33
CA LYS A 30 17.80 -1.70 -31.60
C LYS A 30 17.28 -2.03 -30.22
N SER A 31 16.32 -1.24 -29.78
CA SER A 31 15.47 -1.51 -28.64
C SER A 31 14.64 -2.72 -29.06
N ASN A 32 15.28 -3.89 -29.07
CA ASN A 32 14.69 -5.19 -29.31
C ASN A 32 13.78 -5.60 -28.14
N ASN A 33 13.28 -4.66 -27.34
CA ASN A 33 12.50 -4.93 -26.14
C ASN A 33 11.54 -3.79 -25.74
N ALA A 34 11.00 -3.02 -26.69
CA ALA A 34 9.91 -2.07 -26.40
C ALA A 34 8.63 -2.75 -25.82
N ASN A 35 8.56 -4.08 -25.85
CA ASN A 35 7.44 -4.90 -25.35
C ASN A 35 7.84 -5.90 -24.25
N LYS A 36 8.98 -5.75 -23.57
CA LYS A 36 9.41 -6.75 -22.56
C LYS A 36 8.48 -6.84 -21.33
N TYR A 37 7.69 -5.79 -21.10
CA TYR A 37 6.89 -5.65 -19.88
C TYR A 37 5.40 -5.46 -20.19
N PRO A 38 4.50 -6.22 -19.54
CA PRO A 38 3.07 -6.03 -19.71
C PRO A 38 2.66 -4.63 -19.26
N LYS A 39 1.89 -3.93 -20.11
CA LYS A 39 1.34 -2.61 -19.80
C LYS A 39 0.51 -2.66 -18.52
N GLU A 40 0.70 -1.65 -17.68
CA GLU A 40 -0.11 -1.49 -16.47
C GLU A 40 -1.58 -1.27 -16.83
N LYS A 41 -2.47 -2.02 -16.18
CA LYS A 41 -3.92 -1.85 -16.24
C LYS A 41 -4.41 -1.51 -14.84
N VAL A 42 -5.10 -0.38 -14.76
CA VAL A 42 -5.76 0.09 -13.54
C VAL A 42 -7.17 -0.48 -13.51
N THR A 43 -7.51 -1.24 -12.48
CA THR A 43 -8.86 -1.80 -12.32
C THR A 43 -9.42 -1.52 -10.93
N LEU A 44 -10.73 -1.30 -10.86
CA LEU A 44 -11.43 -1.15 -9.59
C LEU A 44 -11.81 -2.53 -9.05
N ALA A 45 -11.27 -2.89 -7.89
CA ALA A 45 -11.65 -4.12 -7.19
C ALA A 45 -13.02 -3.95 -6.51
N LYS A 46 -14.10 -4.00 -7.30
CA LYS A 46 -15.48 -3.71 -6.84
C LYS A 46 -15.91 -4.57 -5.65
N SER A 47 -15.63 -5.87 -5.71
CA SER A 47 -16.00 -6.82 -4.64
C SER A 47 -15.28 -6.51 -3.33
N LEU A 48 -13.96 -6.33 -3.39
CA LEU A 48 -13.15 -5.95 -2.23
C LEU A 48 -13.61 -4.59 -1.69
N THR A 49 -13.77 -3.60 -2.55
CA THR A 49 -14.26 -2.27 -2.19
C THR A 49 -15.56 -2.35 -1.38
N LYS A 50 -16.56 -3.09 -1.88
CA LYS A 50 -17.85 -3.26 -1.19
C LYS A 50 -17.69 -3.95 0.17
N ARG A 51 -16.86 -4.98 0.24
CA ARG A 51 -16.58 -5.71 1.49
C ARG A 51 -15.95 -4.81 2.54
N PHE A 52 -14.82 -4.16 2.21
CA PHE A 52 -14.12 -3.29 3.16
C PHE A 52 -14.92 -2.04 3.54
N ALA A 53 -15.71 -1.48 2.60
CA ALA A 53 -16.62 -0.38 2.93
C ALA A 53 -17.70 -0.81 3.95
N LYS A 54 -18.22 -2.04 3.82
CA LYS A 54 -19.16 -2.62 4.80
C LYS A 54 -18.52 -2.88 6.15
N ASP A 55 -17.26 -3.31 6.17
CA ASP A 55 -16.50 -3.57 7.40
C ASP A 55 -16.18 -2.27 8.17
N GLY A 56 -16.23 -1.11 7.50
CA GLY A 56 -16.20 0.22 8.10
C GLY A 56 -14.78 0.75 8.34
N TYR A 57 -14.53 1.28 9.54
CA TYR A 57 -13.26 1.89 9.93
C TYR A 57 -12.19 0.84 10.27
N VAL A 58 -11.67 0.18 9.23
CA VAL A 58 -10.69 -0.92 9.33
C VAL A 58 -9.24 -0.48 9.08
N TYR A 59 -9.02 0.81 8.87
CA TYR A 59 -7.69 1.42 8.75
C TYR A 59 -7.45 2.42 9.87
N ARG A 60 -6.22 2.46 10.39
CA ARG A 60 -5.76 3.42 11.38
C ARG A 60 -4.38 3.92 11.01
N LEU A 61 -4.30 5.20 10.64
CA LEU A 61 -3.04 5.83 10.22
C LEU A 61 -2.60 6.86 11.26
N TYR A 62 -1.28 6.93 11.45
CA TYR A 62 -0.64 7.96 12.25
C TYR A 62 -0.55 9.25 11.45
N ALA A 63 -0.80 10.39 12.10
CA ALA A 63 -0.33 11.65 11.53
C ALA A 63 1.20 11.65 11.52
N THR A 64 1.81 12.18 10.48
CA THR A 64 3.26 12.43 10.44
C THR A 64 3.55 13.74 11.16
N LYS A 65 4.65 13.77 11.92
CA LYS A 65 5.25 14.99 12.47
C LYS A 65 6.67 15.09 11.95
N TYR A 66 7.09 16.31 11.61
CA TYR A 66 8.49 16.60 11.32
C TYR A 66 9.16 17.01 12.62
N THR A 67 10.22 16.30 13.01
CA THR A 67 11.05 16.65 14.15
C THR A 67 12.46 16.94 13.66
N LYS A 68 13.07 18.01 14.17
CA LYS A 68 14.46 18.34 13.87
C LYS A 68 15.35 17.40 14.69
N ASP A 69 16.23 16.66 14.02
CA ASP A 69 17.30 15.94 14.71
C ASP A 69 18.40 16.94 15.11
N SER A 70 19.08 16.75 16.24
CA SER A 70 20.04 17.75 16.78
C SER A 70 21.10 18.14 15.75
N ASP A 71 21.49 17.21 14.88
CA ASP A 71 22.60 17.34 13.93
C ASP A 71 22.19 17.04 12.47
N GLY A 72 20.89 17.01 12.14
CA GLY A 72 20.41 16.52 10.84
C GLY A 72 19.12 17.17 10.29
N PRO A 73 18.73 16.82 9.04
CA PRO A 73 17.49 17.30 8.44
C PRO A 73 16.25 16.84 9.22
N TYR A 74 15.10 17.50 9.02
CA TYR A 74 13.84 17.10 9.63
C TYR A 74 13.50 15.64 9.31
N VAL A 75 13.35 14.81 10.35
CA VAL A 75 12.91 13.42 10.23
C VAL A 75 11.40 13.33 10.39
N THR A 76 10.77 12.48 9.57
CA THR A 76 9.33 12.22 9.65
C THR A 76 9.08 11.13 10.68
N VAL A 77 8.48 11.50 11.81
CA VAL A 77 8.12 10.56 12.89
C VAL A 77 6.61 10.35 12.97
N LYS A 78 6.20 9.13 13.36
CA LYS A 78 4.78 8.80 13.63
C LYS A 78 4.32 9.60 14.85
N SER A 79 3.34 10.49 14.69
CA SER A 79 2.74 11.20 15.82
C SER A 79 1.83 10.28 16.63
N LYS A 80 1.65 10.53 17.93
CA LYS A 80 0.67 9.81 18.77
C LYS A 80 -0.78 9.91 18.27
N ASN A 81 -1.12 10.94 17.49
CA ASN A 81 -2.46 11.14 16.94
C ASN A 81 -2.74 10.12 15.83
N LYS A 82 -3.73 9.27 16.08
CA LYS A 82 -4.23 8.23 15.17
C LYS A 82 -5.56 8.68 14.58
N THR A 83 -5.74 8.45 13.28
CA THR A 83 -7.03 8.69 12.62
C THR A 83 -7.53 7.39 12.01
N ASP A 84 -8.79 7.07 12.26
CA ASP A 84 -9.46 5.91 11.71
C ASP A 84 -10.08 6.26 10.35
N TYR A 85 -9.95 5.37 9.37
CA TYR A 85 -10.47 5.55 8.02
C TYR A 85 -11.30 4.35 7.57
N LYS A 86 -12.33 4.64 6.77
CA LYS A 86 -13.08 3.64 5.99
C LYS A 86 -12.58 3.60 4.56
N VAL A 87 -12.73 2.44 3.92
CA VAL A 87 -12.39 2.27 2.49
C VAL A 87 -13.46 2.93 1.62
N LYS A 88 -13.03 3.76 0.67
CA LYS A 88 -13.86 4.30 -0.41
C LYS A 88 -13.75 3.47 -1.68
N SER A 89 -12.53 3.07 -2.05
CA SER A 89 -12.27 2.21 -3.20
C SER A 89 -10.95 1.48 -3.05
N ILE A 90 -10.85 0.31 -3.67
CA ILE A 90 -9.60 -0.44 -3.82
C ILE A 90 -9.29 -0.53 -5.31
N VAL A 91 -8.07 -0.11 -5.65
CA VAL A 91 -7.57 -0.09 -7.02
C VAL A 91 -6.46 -1.12 -7.14
N GLU A 92 -6.55 -1.97 -8.16
CA GLU A 92 -5.56 -2.98 -8.50
C GLU A 92 -4.84 -2.55 -9.78
N LEU A 93 -3.51 -2.45 -9.71
CA LEU A 93 -2.62 -2.35 -10.85
C LEU A 93 -2.17 -3.74 -11.24
N SER A 94 -2.61 -4.21 -12.39
CA SER A 94 -2.12 -5.45 -12.99
C SER A 94 -1.16 -5.12 -14.12
N GLY A 95 0.03 -5.72 -14.10
CA GLY A 95 1.10 -5.38 -15.04
C GLY A 95 2.45 -5.82 -14.48
N THR A 96 3.44 -4.94 -14.57
CA THR A 96 4.81 -5.22 -14.14
C THR A 96 4.99 -5.04 -12.63
N THR A 97 4.25 -4.11 -12.04
CA THR A 97 4.34 -3.75 -10.62
C THR A 97 3.44 -4.57 -9.71
N GLY A 98 2.21 -4.88 -10.15
CA GLY A 98 1.30 -5.76 -9.41
C GLY A 98 0.92 -5.23 -8.01
N ILE A 99 0.49 -3.97 -7.90
CA ILE A 99 0.21 -3.33 -6.60
C ILE A 99 -1.29 -3.07 -6.41
N SER A 100 -1.75 -3.15 -5.16
CA SER A 100 -3.11 -2.74 -4.77
C SER A 100 -3.06 -1.57 -3.80
N TYR A 101 -3.87 -0.54 -4.07
CA TYR A 101 -4.02 0.62 -3.19
C TYR A 101 -5.44 0.76 -2.67
N ALA A 102 -5.57 1.22 -1.43
CA ALA A 102 -6.83 1.61 -0.83
C ALA A 102 -6.95 3.14 -0.79
N ASN A 103 -8.01 3.67 -1.40
CA ASN A 103 -8.44 5.05 -1.19
C ASN A 103 -9.35 5.08 0.03
N LEU A 104 -8.96 5.88 1.01
CA LEU A 104 -9.53 5.92 2.34
C LEU A 104 -10.19 7.28 2.60
N VAL A 105 -11.19 7.28 3.48
CA VAL A 105 -11.82 8.52 3.97
C VAL A 105 -12.06 8.46 5.47
N SER A 106 -11.66 9.50 6.18
CA SER A 106 -11.89 9.62 7.63
C SER A 106 -13.33 10.09 7.91
N LYS A 107 -13.75 10.02 9.19
CA LYS A 107 -15.01 10.63 9.64
C LYS A 107 -15.12 12.12 9.28
N LYS A 108 -14.00 12.84 9.32
CA LYS A 108 -13.91 14.28 9.04
C LYS A 108 -13.70 14.60 7.55
N GLY A 109 -13.88 13.63 6.65
CA GLY A 109 -13.76 13.85 5.21
C GLY A 109 -12.33 13.87 4.64
N LYS A 110 -11.28 13.83 5.47
CA LYS A 110 -9.89 13.69 5.00
C LYS A 110 -9.75 12.41 4.15
N LYS A 111 -9.19 12.56 2.94
CA LYS A 111 -8.94 11.49 1.98
C LYS A 111 -7.46 11.18 1.92
N VAL A 112 -7.10 9.90 1.86
CA VAL A 112 -5.71 9.43 1.73
C VAL A 112 -5.68 8.17 0.89
N THR A 113 -4.55 7.91 0.24
CA THR A 113 -4.28 6.66 -0.48
C THR A 113 -3.14 5.94 0.21
N VAL A 114 -3.29 4.64 0.41
CA VAL A 114 -2.28 3.78 1.04
C VAL A 114 -2.15 2.48 0.28
N ASP A 115 -1.01 1.82 0.39
CA ASP A 115 -0.91 0.39 0.03
C ASP A 115 -1.99 -0.39 0.78
N LEU A 116 -2.61 -1.35 0.10
CA LEU A 116 -3.77 -2.06 0.63
C LEU A 116 -3.50 -2.64 2.03
N LEU A 117 -2.30 -3.19 2.28
CA LEU A 117 -1.97 -3.79 3.57
C LEU A 117 -1.57 -2.79 4.66
N ASN A 118 -1.23 -1.56 4.28
CA ASN A 118 -0.68 -0.57 5.20
C ASN A 118 -1.79 0.08 6.03
N GLY A 119 -1.66 -0.02 7.35
CA GLY A 119 -2.58 0.60 8.29
C GLY A 119 -3.82 -0.23 8.64
N PHE A 120 -3.89 -1.51 8.24
CA PHE A 120 -4.94 -2.41 8.71
C PHE A 120 -4.96 -2.50 10.23
N TYR A 121 -6.14 -2.27 10.79
CA TYR A 121 -6.33 -2.23 12.23
C TYR A 121 -7.56 -3.02 12.65
N ASN A 122 -7.37 -3.92 13.62
CA ASN A 122 -8.46 -4.63 14.26
C ASN A 122 -9.21 -3.70 15.22
N LYS A 123 -10.31 -3.12 14.75
CA LYS A 123 -11.20 -2.26 15.58
C LYS A 123 -11.82 -2.97 16.77
N ASN A 124 -11.87 -4.31 16.74
CA ASN A 124 -12.46 -5.16 17.77
C ASN A 124 -11.42 -5.73 18.74
N LYS A 125 -10.14 -5.30 18.67
CA LYS A 125 -9.04 -5.89 19.44
C LYS A 125 -9.25 -5.89 20.97
N ASN A 126 -10.01 -4.92 21.47
CA ASN A 126 -10.27 -4.75 22.90
C ASN A 126 -11.49 -5.55 23.40
N ILE A 127 -12.22 -6.24 22.53
CA ILE A 127 -13.37 -7.05 22.93
C ILE A 127 -12.86 -8.33 23.61
N LYS A 128 -13.01 -8.41 24.95
CA LYS A 128 -12.48 -9.51 25.77
C LYS A 128 -12.92 -10.91 25.28
N SER A 129 -14.18 -11.04 24.87
CA SER A 129 -14.75 -12.30 24.36
C SER A 129 -14.09 -12.78 23.06
N LEU A 130 -13.45 -11.87 22.30
CA LEU A 130 -12.81 -12.16 21.02
C LEU A 130 -11.30 -12.33 21.12
N LYS A 131 -10.66 -11.99 22.25
CA LYS A 131 -9.19 -11.96 22.40
C LYS A 131 -8.52 -13.28 21.97
N LYS A 132 -9.02 -14.42 22.45
CA LYS A 132 -8.46 -15.74 22.09
C LYS A 132 -8.71 -16.11 20.62
N ILE A 133 -9.82 -15.64 20.04
CA ILE A 133 -10.15 -15.84 18.61
C ILE A 133 -9.18 -15.03 17.75
N VAL A 134 -8.98 -13.75 18.07
CA VAL A 134 -8.03 -12.86 17.39
C VAL A 134 -6.62 -13.47 17.38
N GLN A 135 -6.14 -13.98 18.52
CA GLN A 135 -4.82 -14.60 18.62
C GLN A 135 -4.67 -15.81 17.69
N LEU A 136 -5.67 -16.69 17.65
CA LEU A 136 -5.63 -17.87 16.80
C LEU A 136 -5.79 -17.51 15.32
N GLU A 137 -6.66 -16.55 14.98
CA GLU A 137 -6.85 -16.07 13.61
C GLU A 137 -5.57 -15.45 13.06
N ASN A 138 -4.90 -14.60 13.85
CA ASN A 138 -3.59 -14.03 13.50
C ASN A 138 -2.51 -15.10 13.34
N LYS A 139 -2.51 -16.15 14.17
CA LYS A 139 -1.57 -17.27 14.03
C LYS A 139 -1.77 -17.99 12.69
N ILE A 140 -3.01 -18.31 12.34
CA ILE A 140 -3.34 -18.99 11.08
C ILE A 140 -3.02 -18.09 9.89
N TYR A 141 -3.38 -16.80 9.96
CA TYR A 141 -3.08 -15.81 8.92
C TYR A 141 -1.57 -15.70 8.66
N LYS A 142 -0.75 -15.58 9.72
CA LYS A 142 0.71 -15.48 9.60
C LYS A 142 1.37 -16.77 9.07
N ALA A 143 0.79 -17.93 9.36
CA ALA A 143 1.28 -19.19 8.82
C ALA A 143 1.00 -19.33 7.31
N ASP A 144 0.06 -18.53 6.77
CA ASP A 144 -0.37 -18.48 5.37
C ASP A 144 -0.63 -19.86 4.75
N LYS A 145 -1.05 -20.82 5.57
CA LYS A 145 -1.31 -22.21 5.18
C LYS A 145 -2.60 -22.68 5.81
N LYS A 146 -3.42 -23.35 5.01
CA LYS A 146 -4.68 -23.93 5.48
C LYS A 146 -4.40 -25.10 6.42
N ASN A 147 -4.44 -24.84 7.72
CA ASN A 147 -4.38 -25.88 8.74
C ASN A 147 -5.79 -26.28 9.18
N ASN A 148 -6.27 -27.42 8.66
CA ASN A 148 -7.63 -27.91 8.95
C ASN A 148 -7.90 -28.12 10.46
N LYS A 149 -6.89 -28.47 11.26
CA LYS A 149 -7.03 -28.65 12.72
C LYS A 149 -7.25 -27.31 13.42
N GLU A 150 -6.44 -26.31 13.08
CA GLU A 150 -6.56 -24.96 13.66
C GLU A 150 -7.84 -24.26 13.20
N MET A 151 -8.23 -24.41 11.93
CA MET A 151 -9.50 -23.88 11.43
C MET A 151 -10.72 -24.51 12.12
N LYS A 152 -10.71 -25.83 12.35
CA LYS A 152 -11.78 -26.51 13.13
C LYS A 152 -11.82 -25.99 14.57
N LYS A 153 -10.66 -25.80 15.21
CA LYS A 153 -10.55 -25.22 16.56
C LYS A 153 -11.11 -23.80 16.60
N LEU A 154 -10.73 -22.96 15.63
CA LEU A 154 -11.21 -21.59 15.51
C LEU A 154 -12.74 -21.55 15.39
N TYR A 155 -13.32 -22.38 14.52
CA TYR A 155 -14.77 -22.46 14.36
C TYR A 155 -15.50 -22.85 15.66
N LYS A 156 -14.98 -23.81 16.43
CA LYS A 156 -15.53 -24.18 17.74
C LYS A 156 -15.50 -23.01 18.72
N MET A 157 -14.38 -22.27 18.76
CA MET A 157 -14.26 -21.07 19.62
C MET A 157 -15.26 -19.99 19.23
N VAL A 158 -15.45 -19.74 17.93
CA VAL A 158 -16.44 -18.80 17.39
C VAL A 158 -17.85 -19.17 17.84
N LYS A 159 -18.25 -20.45 17.72
CA LYS A 159 -19.58 -20.91 18.15
C LYS A 159 -19.86 -20.70 19.64
N ASN A 160 -18.82 -20.82 20.48
CA ASN A 160 -18.94 -20.70 21.93
C ASN A 160 -18.95 -19.24 22.45
N VAL A 161 -18.85 -18.24 21.57
CA VAL A 161 -18.96 -16.83 21.97
C VAL A 161 -20.39 -16.54 22.45
N LYS A 162 -20.56 -16.20 23.73
CA LYS A 162 -21.89 -15.98 24.34
C LYS A 162 -22.66 -14.82 23.69
N SER A 163 -22.01 -13.66 23.54
CA SER A 163 -22.61 -12.48 22.91
C SER A 163 -22.94 -12.72 21.43
N SER A 164 -24.20 -12.51 21.03
CA SER A 164 -24.65 -12.66 19.64
C SER A 164 -23.94 -11.69 18.69
N LYS A 165 -23.73 -10.44 19.15
CA LYS A 165 -22.99 -9.41 18.42
C LYS A 165 -21.55 -9.84 18.17
N ASP A 166 -20.84 -10.28 19.21
CA ASP A 166 -19.44 -10.67 19.10
C ASP A 166 -19.30 -11.95 18.26
N ARG A 167 -20.23 -12.90 18.44
CA ARG A 167 -20.29 -14.12 17.63
C ARG A 167 -20.44 -13.81 16.15
N LYS A 168 -21.29 -12.85 15.78
CA LYS A 168 -21.47 -12.40 14.38
C LYS A 168 -20.18 -11.81 13.81
N ILE A 169 -19.47 -10.99 14.58
CA ILE A 169 -18.16 -10.43 14.18
C ILE A 169 -17.16 -11.57 13.95
N ALA A 170 -17.02 -12.46 14.92
CA ALA A 170 -16.09 -13.58 14.88
C ALA A 170 -16.38 -14.55 13.73
N LEU A 171 -17.65 -14.85 13.48
CA LEU A 171 -18.09 -15.71 12.38
C LEU A 171 -17.80 -15.06 11.02
N THR A 172 -18.03 -13.75 10.90
CA THR A 172 -17.69 -13.02 9.67
C THR A 172 -16.18 -13.05 9.42
N SER A 173 -15.37 -12.81 10.45
CA SER A 173 -13.90 -12.86 10.34
C SER A 173 -13.40 -14.26 9.96
N TYR A 174 -13.95 -15.31 10.58
CA TYR A 174 -13.67 -16.71 10.23
C TYR A 174 -13.89 -17.00 8.74
N TYR A 175 -15.02 -16.55 8.17
CA TYR A 175 -15.29 -16.75 6.75
C TYR A 175 -14.36 -15.93 5.86
N GLN A 176 -14.00 -14.71 6.26
CA GLN A 176 -12.99 -13.92 5.55
C GLN A 176 -11.65 -14.65 5.50
N LEU A 177 -11.16 -15.15 6.64
CA LEU A 177 -9.91 -15.92 6.71
C LEU A 177 -9.98 -17.20 5.87
N ASN A 178 -11.05 -17.99 6.00
CA ASN A 178 -11.19 -19.22 5.22
C ASN A 178 -11.21 -18.96 3.71
N ASN A 179 -11.84 -17.88 3.26
CA ASN A 179 -11.87 -17.50 1.85
C ASN A 179 -10.51 -16.99 1.37
N TYR A 180 -9.79 -16.22 2.19
CA TYR A 180 -8.43 -15.77 1.91
C TYR A 180 -7.48 -16.96 1.75
N LEU A 181 -7.47 -17.91 2.69
CA LEU A 181 -6.60 -19.09 2.64
C LEU A 181 -6.91 -20.03 1.45
N LYS A 182 -8.13 -19.97 0.89
CA LYS A 182 -8.48 -20.72 -0.33
C LYS A 182 -8.02 -20.00 -1.59
N ASN A 183 -8.11 -18.67 -1.60
CA ASN A 183 -7.72 -17.84 -2.72
C ASN A 183 -7.40 -16.43 -2.20
N PRO A 184 -6.12 -16.03 -2.13
CA PRO A 184 -5.71 -14.72 -1.64
C PRO A 184 -6.36 -13.53 -2.36
N LYS A 185 -6.81 -13.71 -3.62
CA LYS A 185 -7.57 -12.69 -4.37
C LYS A 185 -8.90 -12.30 -3.70
N ASN A 186 -9.40 -13.11 -2.76
CA ASN A 186 -10.56 -12.77 -1.93
C ASN A 186 -10.26 -11.66 -0.91
N GLY A 187 -9.00 -11.24 -0.80
CA GLY A 187 -8.54 -10.14 0.03
C GLY A 187 -8.40 -10.51 1.51
N VAL A 188 -7.45 -9.84 2.16
CA VAL A 188 -7.10 -10.11 3.56
C VAL A 188 -8.30 -9.96 4.52
N PRO A 189 -8.36 -10.74 5.62
CA PRO A 189 -9.38 -10.55 6.65
C PRO A 189 -9.23 -9.18 7.31
N SER A 190 -10.36 -8.51 7.57
CA SER A 190 -10.37 -7.08 7.95
C SER A 190 -10.90 -6.82 9.36
N LEU A 191 -11.61 -7.79 9.94
CA LEU A 191 -12.39 -7.57 11.16
C LEU A 191 -11.61 -7.89 12.44
N LEU A 192 -10.85 -8.99 12.44
CA LEU A 192 -10.07 -9.45 13.59
C LEU A 192 -8.57 -9.60 13.32
N VAL A 193 -8.17 -9.54 12.05
CA VAL A 193 -6.76 -9.44 11.64
C VAL A 193 -6.41 -7.96 11.47
N GLY A 194 -5.24 -7.57 11.97
CA GLY A 194 -4.78 -6.17 12.01
C GLY A 194 -4.01 -5.88 13.29
N GLU A 195 -3.06 -4.94 13.22
CA GLU A 195 -1.92 -4.83 14.15
C GLU A 195 -1.13 -6.16 14.24
N SER A 196 -0.37 -6.48 13.19
CA SER A 196 0.96 -7.07 13.37
C SER A 196 1.91 -5.92 13.69
N GLU A 197 2.66 -6.03 14.78
CA GLU A 197 3.76 -5.12 15.10
C GLU A 197 4.62 -4.86 13.86
N PHE A 198 4.64 -3.59 13.42
CA PHE A 198 5.66 -2.99 12.57
C PHE A 198 6.03 -1.63 13.19
#